data_AF-A0A972M800-F1
#
_entry.id   AF-A0A972M800-F1
#
_cell.length_a   1.000
_cell.length_b   1.000
_cell.length_c   1.000
_cell.angle_alpha   90.00
_cell.angle_beta   90.00
_cell.angle_gamma   90.00
#
_symmetry.space_group_name_H-M   'P 1'
#
loop_
_entity.id
_entity.type
_entity.pdbx_description
1 polymer ?
#
loop_
_entity_poly.entity_id
_entity_poly.type
_entity_poly.pdbx_seq_one_letter_code
_entity_poly.pdbx_strand_id
1 'polypeptide(L)'
;MPNERVQATYVFPQGFGWGVALKAPADRAPDFSPSWLETLPYRDWVIVLDWARLMPEPTREDEAQWAALESWLRALMPRPLWLVLADPDHLPPWWNDIPEFGRAREAARWAARVAERLHPYASRWVTWLRVPVHDVPPNPPRPRQKPAPRWEQHQAMVQALRAVTRGQPIGVGLWADAPLPRPRGAPVQRRVPPTLAEFFLLQPAAPLTPDEIYHLMRGFALWDTEFWLFDPGPKAGLQAADLARRVYQIWRAVNFNIPALGYFAWPWSPSYALSPTDVALYRETEDGFQATPAGAWLASTARDNAIKPQDVATYAAEAWSDLYPAEGLDALRARSA
;
A
#
# COMPACT_ATOMS: atom_id res chain seq x y z
N MET A 1 23.33 -26.30 32.98
CA MET A 1 22.28 -25.29 32.82
C MET A 1 21.55 -25.59 31.52
N PRO A 2 20.22 -25.63 31.47
CA PRO A 2 19.52 -25.77 30.20
C PRO A 2 19.90 -24.56 29.33
N ASN A 3 20.35 -24.79 28.10
CA ASN A 3 20.60 -23.71 27.15
C ASN A 3 19.29 -22.94 26.97
N GLU A 4 19.25 -21.73 27.51
CA GLU A 4 18.22 -20.75 27.23
C GLU A 4 18.35 -20.41 25.74
N ARG A 5 17.61 -21.14 24.90
CA ARG A 5 17.49 -20.80 23.48
C ARG A 5 16.84 -19.42 23.44
N VAL A 6 17.65 -18.41 23.14
CA VAL A 6 17.18 -17.06 22.83
C VAL A 6 16.15 -17.18 21.72
N GLN A 7 14.90 -16.85 22.02
CA GLN A 7 13.87 -16.85 20.99
C GLN A 7 14.17 -15.75 19.99
N ALA A 8 14.19 -16.10 18.71
CA ALA A 8 14.47 -15.14 17.67
C ALA A 8 13.31 -14.13 17.58
N THR A 9 13.58 -12.86 17.89
CA THR A 9 12.67 -11.75 17.55
C THR A 9 13.08 -11.18 16.21
N TYR A 10 12.13 -11.05 15.28
CA TYR A 10 12.41 -10.55 13.94
C TYR A 10 12.24 -9.02 13.88
N VAL A 11 13.34 -8.30 14.10
CA VAL A 11 13.36 -6.82 14.15
C VAL A 11 13.50 -6.23 12.75
N PHE A 12 12.71 -5.21 12.42
CA PHE A 12 12.84 -4.44 11.19
C PHE A 12 13.85 -3.30 11.34
N PRO A 13 14.44 -2.77 10.24
CA PRO A 13 15.34 -1.62 10.32
C PRO A 13 14.70 -0.42 11.02
N GLN A 14 15.54 0.38 11.68
CA GLN A 14 15.10 1.64 12.25
C GLN A 14 14.54 2.55 11.14
N GLY A 15 13.37 3.13 11.37
CA GLY A 15 12.71 3.99 10.40
C GLY A 15 11.83 3.25 9.39
N PHE A 16 11.70 1.91 9.49
CA PHE A 16 10.72 1.17 8.69
C PHE A 16 9.30 1.73 8.94
N GLY A 17 8.64 2.17 7.88
CA GLY A 17 7.34 2.82 7.92
C GLY A 17 6.22 1.79 8.00
N TRP A 18 5.45 1.84 9.08
CA TRP A 18 4.22 1.07 9.22
C TRP A 18 3.03 1.96 8.90
N GLY A 19 2.20 1.50 7.98
CA GLY A 19 1.03 2.24 7.56
C GLY A 19 -0.16 1.35 7.27
N VAL A 20 -1.26 2.02 7.01
CA VAL A 20 -2.52 1.40 6.62
C VAL A 20 -3.06 2.07 5.38
N ALA A 21 -3.87 1.33 4.64
CA ALA A 21 -4.46 1.82 3.43
C ALA A 21 -5.97 1.61 3.43
N LEU A 22 -6.67 2.60 2.89
CA LEU A 22 -8.13 2.70 2.89
C LEU A 22 -8.64 3.48 1.69
N LYS A 23 -9.84 3.13 1.22
CA LYS A 23 -10.57 3.90 0.23
C LYS A 23 -11.15 5.14 0.92
N ALA A 24 -11.15 6.28 0.24
CA ALA A 24 -11.91 7.44 0.68
C ALA A 24 -13.39 7.03 0.86
N PRO A 25 -14.00 7.35 2.01
CA PRO A 25 -15.37 6.97 2.28
C PRO A 25 -16.29 7.52 1.21
N ALA A 26 -17.27 6.70 0.87
CA ALA A 26 -18.40 7.12 0.10
C ALA A 26 -19.22 8.11 0.96
N ASP A 27 -20.04 7.62 1.88
CA ASP A 27 -21.18 8.44 2.37
C ASP A 27 -20.94 9.11 3.73
N ARG A 28 -19.97 8.61 4.50
CA ARG A 28 -19.69 9.09 5.85
C ARG A 28 -18.21 8.97 6.14
N ALA A 29 -17.59 10.09 6.51
CA ALA A 29 -16.27 10.08 7.10
C ALA A 29 -16.31 9.24 8.39
N PRO A 30 -15.36 8.33 8.62
CA PRO A 30 -15.25 7.62 9.88
C PRO A 30 -15.12 8.65 10.99
N ASP A 31 -15.88 8.45 12.06
CA ASP A 31 -15.73 9.24 13.27
C ASP A 31 -14.48 8.76 14.01
N PHE A 32 -13.34 9.21 13.52
CA PHE A 32 -12.07 8.97 14.18
C PHE A 32 -11.94 9.96 15.34
N SER A 33 -12.28 9.52 16.54
CA SER A 33 -11.92 10.28 17.74
C SER A 33 -10.39 10.53 17.71
N PRO A 34 -9.93 11.78 17.90
CA PRO A 34 -8.50 12.09 17.96
C PRO A 34 -7.74 11.21 18.95
N SER A 35 -8.33 10.95 20.12
CA SER A 35 -7.72 10.10 21.15
C SER A 35 -7.52 8.66 20.69
N TRP A 36 -8.43 8.14 19.86
CA TRP A 36 -8.30 6.79 19.31
C TRP A 36 -7.24 6.75 18.22
N LEU A 37 -7.18 7.75 17.33
CA LEU A 37 -6.11 7.84 16.32
C LEU A 37 -4.73 7.85 16.97
N GLU A 38 -4.55 8.55 18.09
CA GLU A 38 -3.29 8.58 18.85
C GLU A 38 -2.86 7.21 19.38
N THR A 39 -3.80 6.27 19.59
CA THR A 39 -3.45 4.90 20.02
C THR A 39 -2.88 4.03 18.90
N LEU A 40 -3.07 4.44 17.64
CA LEU A 40 -2.65 3.65 16.49
C LEU A 40 -1.15 3.82 16.21
N PRO A 41 -0.41 2.70 16.05
CA PRO A 41 1.03 2.72 15.82
C PRO A 41 1.41 3.06 14.37
N TYR A 42 0.43 3.17 13.48
CA TYR A 42 0.65 3.46 12.06
C TYR A 42 1.00 4.92 11.87
N ARG A 43 2.09 5.19 11.15
CA ARG A 43 2.55 6.57 10.87
C ARG A 43 1.95 7.10 9.58
N ASP A 44 2.00 6.29 8.53
CA ASP A 44 1.60 6.68 7.18
C ASP A 44 0.23 6.11 6.82
N TRP A 45 -0.59 6.90 6.13
CA TRP A 45 -1.94 6.52 5.72
C TRP A 45 -2.07 6.67 4.21
N VAL A 46 -2.42 5.60 3.51
CA VAL A 46 -2.69 5.63 2.06
C VAL A 46 -4.19 5.72 1.83
N ILE A 47 -4.60 6.82 1.20
CA ILE A 47 -6.00 7.11 0.89
C ILE A 47 -6.21 6.96 -0.61
N VAL A 48 -7.02 5.97 -1.02
CA VAL A 48 -7.40 5.76 -2.41
C VAL A 48 -8.64 6.58 -2.73
N LEU A 49 -8.51 7.58 -3.61
CA LEU A 49 -9.60 8.45 -4.00
C LEU A 49 -10.61 7.72 -4.90
N ASP A 50 -11.88 8.02 -4.71
CA ASP A 50 -12.96 7.53 -5.56
C ASP A 50 -13.26 8.56 -6.66
N TRP A 51 -12.55 8.43 -7.79
CA TRP A 51 -12.70 9.37 -8.92
C TRP A 51 -14.13 9.38 -9.46
N ALA A 52 -14.78 8.21 -9.60
CA ALA A 52 -16.16 8.09 -10.06
C ALA A 52 -17.13 8.92 -9.22
N ARG A 53 -16.86 9.01 -7.92
CA ARG A 53 -17.70 9.75 -6.97
C ARG A 53 -17.43 11.25 -6.95
N LEU A 54 -16.16 11.64 -6.92
CA LEU A 54 -15.78 13.05 -6.87
C LEU A 54 -16.10 13.77 -8.19
N MET A 55 -16.07 13.02 -9.29
CA MET A 55 -16.31 13.53 -10.64
C MET A 55 -17.22 12.57 -11.44
N PRO A 56 -18.52 12.54 -11.12
CA PRO A 56 -19.46 11.60 -11.74
C PRO A 56 -19.69 11.86 -13.23
N GLU A 57 -19.32 13.03 -13.75
CA GLU A 57 -19.34 13.36 -15.18
C GLU A 57 -18.06 14.10 -15.59
N PRO A 58 -17.65 14.10 -16.88
CA PRO A 58 -16.40 14.74 -17.34
C PRO A 58 -16.25 16.24 -17.04
N THR A 59 -17.35 16.92 -16.72
CA THR A 59 -17.41 18.35 -16.41
C THR A 59 -18.16 18.67 -15.13
N ARG A 60 -18.66 17.66 -14.39
CA ARG A 60 -19.42 17.86 -13.15
C ARG A 60 -18.65 17.28 -11.97
N GLU A 61 -18.39 18.14 -11.00
CA GLU A 61 -17.84 17.77 -9.71
C GLU A 61 -18.97 17.65 -8.68
N ASP A 62 -18.78 16.76 -7.72
CA ASP A 62 -19.68 16.67 -6.56
C ASP A 62 -19.05 17.42 -5.38
N GLU A 63 -19.43 18.69 -5.23
CA GLU A 63 -18.90 19.58 -4.18
C GLU A 63 -19.18 19.07 -2.77
N ALA A 64 -20.30 18.37 -2.55
CA ALA A 64 -20.61 17.80 -1.25
C ALA A 64 -19.62 16.69 -0.90
N GLN A 65 -19.27 15.85 -1.88
CA GLN A 65 -18.28 14.78 -1.67
C GLN A 65 -16.88 15.32 -1.45
N TRP A 66 -16.49 16.36 -2.18
CA TRP A 66 -15.23 17.01 -1.94
C TRP A 66 -15.14 17.64 -0.55
N ALA A 67 -16.17 18.37 -0.12
CA ALA A 67 -16.20 18.98 1.21
C ALA A 67 -16.13 17.93 2.32
N ALA A 68 -16.82 16.79 2.15
CA ALA A 68 -16.75 15.66 3.07
C ALA A 68 -15.34 15.05 3.12
N LEU A 69 -14.70 14.85 1.96
CA LEU A 69 -13.32 14.35 1.87
C LEU A 69 -12.33 15.30 2.54
N GLU A 70 -12.39 16.60 2.27
CA GLU A 70 -11.50 17.59 2.88
C GLU A 70 -11.66 17.66 4.40
N SER A 71 -12.91 17.66 4.88
CA SER A 71 -13.21 17.62 6.31
C SER A 71 -12.58 16.39 6.97
N TRP A 72 -12.68 15.24 6.31
CA TRP A 72 -12.10 14.00 6.78
C TRP A 72 -10.56 13.98 6.75
N LEU A 73 -9.94 14.43 5.66
CA LEU A 73 -8.47 14.53 5.56
C LEU A 73 -7.91 15.48 6.62
N ARG A 74 -8.62 16.57 6.92
CA ARG A 74 -8.27 17.49 8.00
C ARG A 74 -8.30 16.81 9.37
N ALA A 75 -9.26 15.91 9.62
CA ALA A 75 -9.33 15.15 10.86
C ALA A 75 -8.18 14.12 11.01
N LEU A 76 -7.59 13.67 9.90
CA LEU A 76 -6.43 12.78 9.92
C LEU A 76 -5.08 13.51 10.12
N MET A 77 -5.04 14.83 9.95
CA MET A 77 -3.85 15.61 10.23
C MET A 77 -3.50 15.59 11.73
N PRO A 78 -2.20 15.63 12.11
CA PRO A 78 -1.02 15.95 11.30
C PRO A 78 -0.35 14.71 10.65
N ARG A 79 -1.05 13.58 10.50
CA ARG A 79 -0.43 12.35 9.97
C ARG A 79 0.00 12.53 8.51
N PRO A 80 1.14 11.93 8.09
CA PRO A 80 1.49 11.85 6.68
C PRO A 80 0.43 11.10 5.86
N LEU A 81 -0.21 11.79 4.91
CA LEU A 81 -1.23 11.23 4.02
C LEU A 81 -0.70 11.04 2.61
N TRP A 82 -0.82 9.83 2.11
CA TRP A 82 -0.48 9.46 0.75
C TRP A 82 -1.76 9.38 -0.07
N LEU A 83 -1.95 10.28 -1.03
CA LEU A 83 -3.16 10.30 -1.84
C LEU A 83 -2.94 9.52 -3.14
N VAL A 84 -3.74 8.47 -3.34
CA VAL A 84 -3.78 7.71 -4.58
C VAL A 84 -4.91 8.22 -5.45
N LEU A 85 -4.55 8.76 -6.61
CA LEU A 85 -5.47 9.50 -7.46
C LEU A 85 -6.43 8.60 -8.24
N ALA A 86 -5.97 7.43 -8.66
CA ALA A 86 -6.79 6.54 -9.47
C ALA A 86 -6.52 5.07 -9.17
N ASP A 87 -7.61 4.30 -9.10
CA ASP A 87 -7.62 2.85 -9.16
C ASP A 87 -8.36 2.43 -10.45
N PRO A 88 -7.80 1.54 -11.30
CA PRO A 88 -8.47 1.03 -12.50
C PRO A 88 -9.88 0.45 -12.27
N ASP A 89 -10.17 -0.10 -11.09
CA ASP A 89 -11.47 -0.71 -10.79
C ASP A 89 -12.51 0.32 -10.29
N HIS A 90 -12.09 1.58 -10.05
CA HIS A 90 -12.94 2.66 -9.50
C HIS A 90 -12.90 3.91 -10.35
N LEU A 91 -12.76 3.72 -11.67
CA LEU A 91 -12.85 4.81 -12.64
C LEU A 91 -14.33 5.20 -12.88
N PRO A 92 -14.60 6.48 -13.16
CA PRO A 92 -15.94 6.90 -13.55
C PRO A 92 -16.47 6.12 -14.76
N PRO A 93 -17.77 5.79 -14.86
CA PRO A 93 -18.31 5.05 -15.99
C PRO A 93 -18.00 5.67 -17.36
N TRP A 94 -18.05 7.01 -17.43
CA TRP A 94 -17.74 7.79 -18.63
C TRP A 94 -16.28 7.70 -19.08
N TRP A 95 -15.37 7.20 -18.24
CA TRP A 95 -13.97 6.98 -18.61
C TRP A 95 -13.82 6.05 -19.82
N ASN A 96 -14.71 5.06 -19.91
CA ASN A 96 -14.70 4.08 -20.99
C ASN A 96 -15.05 4.69 -22.35
N ASP A 97 -15.78 5.80 -22.36
CA ASP A 97 -16.18 6.52 -23.58
C ASP A 97 -15.06 7.41 -24.14
N ILE A 98 -13.99 7.62 -23.37
CA ILE A 98 -12.85 8.42 -23.81
C ILE A 98 -11.94 7.56 -24.70
N PRO A 99 -11.65 8.00 -25.94
CA PRO A 99 -10.67 7.35 -26.79
C PRO A 99 -9.32 7.24 -26.09
N GLU A 100 -8.57 6.17 -26.33
CA GLU A 100 -7.31 5.88 -25.65
C GLU A 100 -6.32 7.07 -25.64
N PHE A 101 -6.19 7.77 -26.78
CA PHE A 101 -5.35 8.96 -26.93
C PHE A 101 -5.81 10.17 -26.09
N GLY A 102 -7.09 10.22 -25.71
CA GLY A 102 -7.66 11.27 -24.86
C GLY A 102 -7.49 11.00 -23.37
N ARG A 103 -7.29 9.75 -22.97
CA ARG A 103 -7.24 9.34 -21.55
C ARG A 103 -6.06 9.96 -20.80
N ALA A 104 -4.90 10.13 -21.44
CA ALA A 104 -3.75 10.78 -20.80
C ALA A 104 -4.05 12.25 -20.45
N ARG A 105 -4.72 12.97 -21.36
CA ARG A 105 -5.15 14.36 -21.12
C ARG A 105 -6.15 14.44 -19.97
N GLU A 106 -7.09 13.51 -19.92
CA GLU A 106 -8.11 13.50 -18.87
C GLU A 106 -7.52 13.11 -17.51
N ALA A 107 -6.61 12.13 -17.46
CA ALA A 107 -5.86 11.79 -16.25
C ALA A 107 -5.08 13.00 -15.72
N ALA A 108 -4.42 13.76 -16.60
CA ALA A 108 -3.73 14.99 -16.21
C ALA A 108 -4.67 16.08 -15.66
N ARG A 109 -5.85 16.27 -16.29
CA ARG A 109 -6.88 17.18 -15.78
C ARG A 109 -7.35 16.79 -14.40
N TRP A 110 -7.62 15.49 -14.19
CA TRP A 110 -8.00 14.95 -12.88
C TRP A 110 -6.91 15.21 -11.84
N ALA A 111 -5.66 14.87 -12.15
CA ALA A 111 -4.54 15.09 -11.24
C ALA A 111 -4.34 16.57 -10.87
N ALA A 112 -4.47 17.49 -11.83
CA ALA A 112 -4.40 18.93 -11.56
C ALA A 112 -5.50 19.38 -10.60
N ARG A 113 -6.76 18.97 -10.85
CA ARG A 113 -7.91 19.32 -10.00
C ARG A 113 -7.74 18.83 -8.56
N VAL A 114 -7.37 17.55 -8.41
CA VAL A 114 -7.11 16.98 -7.08
C VAL A 114 -5.97 17.72 -6.39
N ALA A 115 -4.89 18.04 -7.11
CA ALA A 115 -3.75 18.74 -6.55
C ALA A 115 -4.10 20.15 -6.07
N GLU A 116 -4.83 20.92 -6.88
CA GLU A 116 -5.27 22.28 -6.54
C GLU A 116 -6.05 22.28 -5.22
N ARG A 117 -6.89 21.27 -5.01
CA ARG A 117 -7.77 21.15 -3.85
C ARG A 117 -7.13 20.50 -2.63
N LEU A 118 -6.35 19.43 -2.83
CA LEU A 118 -5.91 18.55 -1.75
C LEU A 118 -4.41 18.60 -1.40
N HIS A 119 -3.59 19.38 -2.12
CA HIS A 119 -2.17 19.50 -1.78
C HIS A 119 -1.86 19.95 -0.34
N PRO A 120 -2.70 20.73 0.37
CA PRO A 120 -2.42 21.06 1.77
C PRO A 120 -2.49 19.85 2.72
N TYR A 121 -3.17 18.77 2.32
CA TYR A 121 -3.36 17.58 3.16
C TYR A 121 -2.40 16.44 2.78
N ALA A 122 -1.94 16.39 1.53
CA ALA A 122 -1.06 15.32 1.04
C ALA A 122 0.39 15.52 1.49
N SER A 123 1.04 14.47 1.97
CA SER A 123 2.51 14.43 2.09
C SER A 123 3.16 13.80 0.86
N ARG A 124 2.46 12.88 0.19
CA ARG A 124 2.93 12.14 -1.00
C ARG A 124 1.77 11.87 -1.96
N TRP A 125 2.11 11.71 -3.24
CA TRP A 125 1.14 11.48 -4.31
C TRP A 125 1.39 10.18 -5.04
N VAL A 126 0.34 9.43 -5.32
CA VAL A 126 0.39 8.22 -6.11
C VAL A 126 -0.58 8.38 -7.26
N THR A 127 -0.05 8.38 -8.49
CA THR A 127 -0.88 8.58 -9.69
C THR A 127 -1.89 7.46 -9.92
N TRP A 128 -1.42 6.22 -10.01
CA TRP A 128 -2.22 5.03 -10.20
C TRP A 128 -1.91 4.03 -9.10
N LEU A 129 -2.93 3.35 -8.58
CA LEU A 129 -2.73 2.26 -7.62
C LEU A 129 -2.15 1.01 -8.29
N ARG A 130 -2.59 0.72 -9.52
CA ARG A 130 -2.30 -0.54 -10.24
C ARG A 130 -1.86 -0.32 -11.69
N VAL A 131 -0.58 0.00 -11.86
CA VAL A 131 0.10 -0.08 -13.16
C VAL A 131 0.80 -1.44 -13.26
N PRO A 132 0.47 -2.29 -14.23
CA PRO A 132 1.19 -3.55 -14.40
C PRO A 132 2.69 -3.32 -14.51
N VAL A 133 3.48 -4.10 -13.77
CA VAL A 133 4.96 -3.99 -13.78
C VAL A 133 5.54 -4.06 -15.19
N HIS A 134 4.89 -4.81 -16.09
CA HIS A 134 5.33 -4.94 -17.47
C HIS A 134 5.10 -3.69 -18.34
N ASP A 135 4.17 -2.81 -17.96
CA ASP A 135 3.85 -1.56 -18.64
C ASP A 135 4.93 -0.48 -18.44
N VAL A 136 5.72 -0.59 -17.37
CA VAL A 136 6.86 0.31 -17.11
C VAL A 136 7.91 0.08 -18.19
N PRO A 137 8.32 1.07 -19.00
CA PRO A 137 9.26 0.82 -20.09
C PRO A 137 10.61 0.25 -19.60
N PRO A 138 11.22 -0.71 -20.33
CA PRO A 138 12.56 -1.18 -20.01
C PRO A 138 13.61 -0.08 -20.24
N ASN A 139 14.77 -0.18 -19.61
CA ASN A 139 15.89 0.72 -19.88
C ASN A 139 17.10 -0.04 -20.48
N PRO A 140 17.62 0.35 -21.65
CA PRO A 140 17.10 1.40 -22.54
C PRO A 140 15.75 1.03 -23.17
N PRO A 141 14.91 2.04 -23.53
CA PRO A 141 13.67 1.77 -24.22
C PRO A 141 13.95 1.08 -25.56
N ARG A 142 13.10 0.10 -25.91
CA ARG A 142 13.25 -0.59 -27.19
C ARG A 142 12.87 0.35 -28.34
N PRO A 143 13.63 0.36 -29.46
CA PRO A 143 13.27 1.15 -30.62
C PRO A 143 11.84 0.83 -31.07
N ARG A 144 11.00 1.85 -31.24
CA ARG A 144 9.57 1.76 -31.68
C ARG A 144 8.58 1.17 -30.68
N GLN A 145 8.96 0.92 -29.42
CA GLN A 145 7.99 0.54 -28.40
C GLN A 145 7.20 1.78 -27.96
N LYS A 146 5.91 1.83 -28.30
CA LYS A 146 5.00 2.81 -27.69
C LYS A 146 4.85 2.50 -26.20
N PRO A 147 4.86 3.51 -25.31
CA PRO A 147 4.57 3.29 -23.90
C PRO A 147 3.17 2.68 -23.76
N ALA A 148 2.99 1.84 -22.75
CA ALA A 148 1.67 1.31 -22.44
C ALA A 148 0.73 2.46 -22.03
N PRO A 149 -0.58 2.38 -22.31
CA PRO A 149 -1.50 3.50 -22.14
C PRO A 149 -1.55 4.04 -20.70
N ARG A 150 -1.47 3.15 -19.70
CA ARG A 150 -1.43 3.54 -18.27
C ARG A 150 -0.12 4.25 -17.89
N TRP A 151 1.00 3.88 -18.50
CA TRP A 151 2.27 4.56 -18.26
C TRP A 151 2.26 5.98 -18.84
N GLU A 152 1.69 6.17 -20.03
CA GLU A 152 1.49 7.49 -20.63
C GLU A 152 0.57 8.38 -19.76
N GLN A 153 -0.53 7.80 -19.23
CA GLN A 153 -1.40 8.48 -18.27
C GLN A 153 -0.64 8.88 -17.00
N HIS A 154 0.15 7.98 -16.42
CA HIS A 154 1.02 8.28 -15.27
C HIS A 154 1.94 9.48 -15.56
N GLN A 155 2.64 9.47 -16.69
CA GLN A 155 3.53 10.57 -17.08
C GLN A 155 2.79 11.91 -17.17
N ALA A 156 1.59 11.91 -17.75
CA ALA A 156 0.76 13.12 -17.85
C ALA A 156 0.29 13.63 -16.48
N MET A 157 -0.10 12.72 -15.57
CA MET A 157 -0.46 13.06 -14.19
C MET A 157 0.71 13.63 -13.39
N VAL A 158 1.92 13.07 -13.54
CA VAL A 158 3.13 13.59 -12.89
C VAL A 158 3.38 15.04 -13.30
N GLN A 159 3.31 15.35 -14.59
CA GLN A 159 3.49 16.72 -15.08
C GLN A 159 2.46 17.68 -14.48
N ALA A 160 1.19 17.29 -14.43
CA ALA A 160 0.12 18.07 -13.83
C ALA A 160 0.33 18.31 -12.32
N LEU A 161 0.68 17.26 -11.57
CA LEU A 161 0.96 17.36 -10.14
C LEU A 161 2.12 18.31 -9.85
N ARG A 162 3.24 18.19 -10.57
CA ARG A 162 4.42 19.05 -10.36
C ARG A 162 4.14 20.53 -10.56
N ALA A 163 3.19 20.89 -11.41
CA ALA A 163 2.80 22.28 -11.61
C ALA A 163 2.19 22.90 -10.33
N VAL A 164 1.58 22.09 -9.46
CA VAL A 164 0.83 22.54 -8.29
C VAL A 164 1.58 22.24 -6.97
N THR A 165 2.08 21.02 -6.81
CA THR A 165 2.49 20.46 -5.50
C THR A 165 3.92 20.81 -5.08
N ARG A 166 4.66 21.54 -5.94
CA ARG A 166 5.99 22.15 -5.72
C ARG A 166 6.91 21.38 -4.74
N GLY A 167 7.29 20.17 -5.13
CA GLY A 167 8.32 19.38 -4.44
C GLY A 167 7.80 18.26 -3.54
N GLN A 168 6.47 18.10 -3.37
CA GLN A 168 5.92 16.91 -2.73
C GLN A 168 6.27 15.65 -3.55
N PRO A 169 6.66 14.52 -2.92
CA PRO A 169 7.04 13.32 -3.64
C PRO A 169 5.90 12.73 -4.46
N ILE A 170 6.21 12.27 -5.68
CA ILE A 170 5.24 11.60 -6.57
C ILE A 170 5.76 10.21 -6.92
N GLY A 171 4.88 9.23 -6.77
CA GLY A 171 5.13 7.84 -7.12
C GLY A 171 4.01 7.20 -7.92
N VAL A 172 4.13 5.89 -8.09
CA VAL A 172 3.15 5.07 -8.80
C VAL A 172 3.03 3.71 -8.13
N GLY A 173 1.81 3.21 -8.07
CA GLY A 173 1.50 1.86 -7.64
C GLY A 173 1.74 0.86 -8.76
N LEU A 174 2.54 -0.15 -8.46
CA LEU A 174 2.93 -1.20 -9.39
C LEU A 174 2.23 -2.49 -9.02
N TRP A 175 1.49 -3.04 -9.98
CA TRP A 175 0.82 -4.32 -9.85
C TRP A 175 1.70 -5.44 -10.44
N ALA A 176 2.06 -6.40 -9.60
CA ALA A 176 2.80 -7.59 -10.00
C ALA A 176 1.84 -8.79 -10.07
N ASP A 177 1.46 -9.17 -11.29
CA ASP A 177 0.77 -10.43 -11.53
C ASP A 177 1.68 -11.61 -11.13
N ALA A 178 1.16 -12.52 -10.32
CA ALA A 178 1.86 -13.70 -9.85
C ALA A 178 1.53 -14.94 -10.71
N PRO A 179 2.46 -15.93 -10.77
CA PRO A 179 3.85 -15.82 -10.38
C PRO A 179 4.65 -15.09 -11.46
N LEU A 180 5.52 -14.17 -11.04
CA LEU A 180 6.47 -13.55 -11.96
C LEU A 180 7.28 -14.66 -12.62
N PRO A 181 7.41 -14.70 -13.95
CA PRO A 181 8.20 -15.73 -14.59
C PRO A 181 9.61 -15.67 -14.03
N ARG A 182 10.10 -16.78 -13.44
CA ARG A 182 11.49 -16.91 -13.01
C ARG A 182 12.35 -16.51 -14.22
N PRO A 183 13.16 -15.44 -14.12
CA PRO A 183 13.85 -14.93 -15.29
C PRO A 183 14.78 -16.01 -15.82
N ARG A 184 14.51 -16.50 -17.04
CA ARG A 184 15.49 -17.27 -17.82
C ARG A 184 16.49 -16.26 -18.39
N GLY A 185 17.44 -15.81 -17.58
CA GLY A 185 18.46 -14.82 -17.95
C GLY A 185 18.63 -13.70 -16.92
N ALA A 186 19.49 -12.73 -17.24
CA ALA A 186 19.67 -11.56 -16.40
C ALA A 186 18.35 -10.76 -16.28
N PRO A 187 17.99 -10.26 -15.09
CA PRO A 187 16.79 -9.46 -14.92
C PRO A 187 16.82 -8.23 -15.85
N VAL A 188 15.73 -7.99 -16.56
CA VAL A 188 15.58 -6.77 -17.38
C VAL A 188 15.55 -5.58 -16.43
N GLN A 189 16.62 -4.79 -16.43
CA GLN A 189 16.66 -3.58 -15.62
C GLN A 189 15.67 -2.56 -16.16
N ARG A 190 14.72 -2.15 -15.31
CA ARG A 190 13.86 -0.99 -15.56
C ARG A 190 14.44 0.18 -14.79
N ARG A 191 14.90 1.23 -15.50
CA ARG A 191 15.26 2.50 -14.87
C ARG A 191 14.13 3.49 -15.14
N VAL A 192 13.47 3.92 -14.08
CA VAL A 192 12.51 5.01 -14.12
C VAL A 192 13.24 6.25 -13.63
N PRO A 193 13.27 7.35 -14.41
CA PRO A 193 13.80 8.61 -13.93
C PRO A 193 13.07 9.06 -12.65
N PRO A 194 13.77 9.59 -11.63
CA PRO A 194 13.12 10.15 -10.43
C PRO A 194 12.11 11.26 -10.75
N THR A 195 12.25 11.92 -11.89
CA THR A 195 11.29 12.91 -12.39
C THR A 195 9.92 12.31 -12.73
N LEU A 196 9.83 10.99 -12.96
CA LEU A 196 8.59 10.27 -13.25
C LEU A 196 8.07 9.52 -12.02
N ALA A 197 8.94 8.89 -11.23
CA ALA A 197 8.55 8.29 -9.96
C ALA A 197 9.71 8.36 -8.96
N GLU A 198 9.48 9.03 -7.84
CA GLU A 198 10.41 9.09 -6.70
C GLU A 198 10.23 7.89 -5.76
N PHE A 199 9.08 7.21 -5.87
CA PHE A 199 8.80 6.00 -5.12
C PHE A 199 7.84 5.06 -5.84
N PHE A 200 7.84 3.79 -5.43
CA PHE A 200 6.89 2.78 -5.89
C PHE A 200 6.08 2.20 -4.72
N LEU A 201 4.77 2.07 -4.92
CA LEU A 201 3.90 1.24 -4.07
C LEU A 201 3.72 -0.11 -4.76
N LEU A 202 4.40 -1.16 -4.32
CA LEU A 202 4.23 -2.47 -4.92
C LEU A 202 3.04 -3.22 -4.33
N GLN A 203 2.17 -3.66 -5.22
CA GLN A 203 1.04 -4.53 -4.95
C GLN A 203 1.19 -5.87 -5.65
N PRO A 204 1.43 -6.94 -4.90
CA PRO A 204 1.44 -8.27 -5.48
C PRO A 204 0.02 -8.85 -5.57
N ALA A 205 -0.27 -9.54 -6.68
CA ALA A 205 -1.57 -10.19 -6.89
C ALA A 205 -1.85 -11.36 -5.93
N ALA A 206 -0.80 -11.92 -5.34
CA ALA A 206 -0.83 -13.03 -4.39
C ALA A 206 0.30 -12.81 -3.35
N PRO A 207 0.27 -13.48 -2.18
CA PRO A 207 1.44 -13.49 -1.31
C PRO A 207 2.69 -13.87 -2.11
N LEU A 208 3.67 -12.98 -2.19
CA LEU A 208 4.94 -13.29 -2.82
C LEU A 208 5.82 -14.06 -1.84
N THR A 209 6.50 -15.07 -2.36
CA THR A 209 7.67 -15.63 -1.69
C THR A 209 8.79 -14.59 -1.61
N PRO A 210 9.74 -14.68 -0.66
CA PRO A 210 10.87 -13.75 -0.59
C PRO A 210 11.68 -13.73 -1.87
N ASP A 211 11.81 -14.87 -2.54
CA ASP A 211 12.52 -14.96 -3.81
C ASP A 211 11.79 -14.16 -4.90
N GLU A 212 10.45 -14.19 -4.93
CA GLU A 212 9.67 -13.37 -5.86
C GLU A 212 9.76 -11.88 -5.52
N ILE A 213 9.68 -11.49 -4.25
CA ILE A 213 9.90 -10.10 -3.81
C ILE A 213 11.30 -9.66 -4.24
N TYR A 214 12.32 -10.47 -3.96
CA TYR A 214 13.70 -10.22 -4.33
C TYR A 214 13.89 -10.07 -5.84
N HIS A 215 13.35 -11.00 -6.63
CA HIS A 215 13.48 -10.95 -8.09
C HIS A 215 12.77 -9.76 -8.70
N LEU A 216 11.57 -9.45 -8.21
CA LEU A 216 10.82 -8.27 -8.61
C LEU A 216 11.61 -7.01 -8.31
N MET A 217 12.06 -6.85 -7.07
CA MET A 217 12.79 -5.68 -6.61
C MET A 217 14.19 -5.56 -7.22
N ARG A 218 14.82 -6.66 -7.64
CA ARG A 218 16.09 -6.62 -8.39
C ARG A 218 15.90 -6.24 -9.87
N GLY A 219 14.74 -6.55 -10.45
CA GLY A 219 14.38 -6.16 -11.83
C GLY A 219 14.17 -4.67 -11.98
N PHE A 220 13.68 -4.02 -10.93
CA PHE A 220 13.82 -2.58 -10.77
C PHE A 220 15.20 -2.34 -10.14
N ALA A 221 16.25 -2.18 -10.94
CA ALA A 221 17.51 -1.70 -10.37
C ALA A 221 17.27 -0.25 -9.91
N LEU A 222 16.75 -0.11 -8.69
CA LEU A 222 16.27 1.14 -8.10
C LEU A 222 17.49 1.92 -7.64
N TRP A 223 17.83 2.95 -8.40
CA TRP A 223 18.72 4.01 -7.94
C TRP A 223 17.79 5.11 -7.40
N ASP A 224 17.98 5.48 -6.14
CA ASP A 224 17.36 6.64 -5.48
C ASP A 224 15.81 6.69 -5.46
N THR A 225 15.14 5.54 -5.55
CA THR A 225 13.67 5.45 -5.53
C THR A 225 13.19 4.71 -4.28
N GLU A 226 12.32 5.31 -3.49
CA GLU A 226 11.77 4.67 -2.29
C GLU A 226 10.83 3.51 -2.67
N PHE A 227 10.80 2.45 -1.86
CA PHE A 227 9.95 1.30 -2.12
C PHE A 227 9.07 0.95 -0.93
N TRP A 228 7.80 0.74 -1.20
CA TRP A 228 6.80 0.45 -0.18
C TRP A 228 5.92 -0.69 -0.63
N LEU A 229 5.62 -1.59 0.29
CA LEU A 229 4.77 -2.74 0.02
C LEU A 229 3.34 -2.42 0.41
N PHE A 230 2.41 -2.66 -0.50
CA PHE A 230 0.98 -2.54 -0.26
C PHE A 230 0.37 -3.92 -0.42
N ASP A 231 -0.16 -4.48 0.66
CA ASP A 231 -0.80 -5.80 0.63
C ASP A 231 -2.30 -5.65 0.35
N PRO A 232 -2.81 -6.03 -0.83
CA PRO A 232 -4.24 -5.92 -1.15
C PRO A 232 -5.14 -6.87 -0.33
N GLY A 233 -4.55 -7.72 0.52
CA GLY A 233 -5.27 -8.75 1.28
C GLY A 233 -5.70 -9.92 0.38
N PRO A 234 -5.91 -11.12 0.92
CA PRO A 234 -6.49 -12.22 0.16
C PRO A 234 -8.01 -12.01 -0.05
N LYS A 235 -8.52 -12.43 -1.20
CA LYS A 235 -9.99 -12.47 -1.46
C LYS A 235 -10.76 -13.36 -0.47
N ALA A 236 -10.07 -14.34 0.12
CA ALA A 236 -10.63 -15.29 1.08
C ALA A 236 -10.51 -14.86 2.55
N GLY A 237 -9.93 -13.67 2.82
CA GLY A 237 -9.89 -13.06 4.14
C GLY A 237 -8.52 -12.88 4.78
N LEU A 238 -8.22 -11.67 5.23
CA LEU A 238 -7.04 -11.32 6.03
C LEU A 238 -7.07 -11.97 7.42
N GLN A 239 -6.63 -13.23 7.49
CA GLN A 239 -6.37 -13.92 8.76
C GLN A 239 -5.04 -13.45 9.34
N ALA A 240 -4.95 -13.41 10.68
CA ALA A 240 -3.73 -12.99 11.37
C ALA A 240 -2.51 -13.86 11.02
N ALA A 241 -2.72 -15.17 10.84
CA ALA A 241 -1.68 -16.10 10.43
C ALA A 241 -1.13 -15.80 9.03
N ASP A 242 -2.01 -15.52 8.07
CA ASP A 242 -1.60 -15.20 6.70
C ASP A 242 -0.88 -13.85 6.64
N LEU A 243 -1.36 -12.86 7.38
CA LEU A 243 -0.69 -11.58 7.53
C LEU A 243 0.69 -11.74 8.16
N ALA A 244 0.81 -12.56 9.21
CA ALA A 244 2.09 -12.85 9.86
C ALA A 244 3.09 -13.51 8.91
N ARG A 245 2.66 -14.50 8.12
CA ARG A 245 3.49 -15.14 7.09
C ARG A 245 3.99 -14.15 6.05
N ARG A 246 3.13 -13.25 5.58
CA ARG A 246 3.47 -12.22 4.59
C ARG A 246 4.47 -11.23 5.16
N VAL A 247 4.18 -10.63 6.31
CA VAL A 247 5.08 -9.67 6.96
C VAL A 247 6.41 -10.33 7.33
N TYR A 248 6.45 -11.62 7.65
CA TYR A 248 7.70 -12.36 7.82
C TYR A 248 8.50 -12.47 6.50
N GLN A 249 7.84 -12.69 5.35
CA GLN A 249 8.53 -12.64 4.05
C GLN A 249 9.09 -11.24 3.76
N ILE A 250 8.39 -10.19 4.18
CA ILE A 250 8.86 -8.80 4.07
C ILE A 250 10.08 -8.57 4.96
N TRP A 251 10.02 -9.04 6.21
CA TRP A 251 11.16 -8.99 7.12
C TRP A 251 12.39 -9.67 6.52
N ARG A 252 12.22 -10.88 5.95
CA ARG A 252 13.28 -11.58 5.23
C ARG A 252 13.81 -10.72 4.09
N ALA A 253 12.93 -10.25 3.22
CA ALA A 253 13.28 -9.39 2.09
C ALA A 253 14.17 -8.21 2.53
N VAL A 254 13.69 -7.41 3.47
CA VAL A 254 14.37 -6.21 3.97
C VAL A 254 15.73 -6.55 4.58
N ASN A 255 15.82 -7.60 5.40
CA ASN A 255 17.06 -8.01 6.06
C ASN A 255 18.06 -8.69 5.11
N PHE A 256 17.62 -9.13 3.93
CA PHE A 256 18.49 -9.66 2.86
C PHE A 256 18.78 -8.60 1.77
N ASN A 257 18.92 -7.33 2.18
CA ASN A 257 19.35 -6.18 1.36
C ASN A 257 18.35 -5.73 0.28
N ILE A 258 17.06 -5.86 0.54
CA ILE A 258 16.02 -5.25 -0.28
C ILE A 258 15.63 -3.89 0.32
N PRO A 259 15.70 -2.78 -0.43
CA PRO A 259 15.47 -1.44 0.11
C PRO A 259 13.97 -1.09 0.24
N ALA A 260 13.17 -2.00 0.83
CA ALA A 260 11.79 -1.67 1.18
C ALA A 260 11.78 -0.83 2.46
N LEU A 261 11.21 0.37 2.37
CA LEU A 261 11.17 1.37 3.43
C LEU A 261 9.96 1.23 4.35
N GLY A 262 8.93 0.49 3.92
CA GLY A 262 7.75 0.30 4.75
C GLY A 262 6.70 -0.63 4.15
N TYR A 263 5.62 -0.77 4.92
CA TYR A 263 4.52 -1.68 4.66
C TYR A 263 3.16 -1.01 4.96
N PHE A 264 2.24 -1.13 4.01
CA PHE A 264 0.86 -0.72 4.10
C PHE A 264 -0.04 -1.94 4.05
N ALA A 265 -0.80 -2.15 5.12
CA ALA A 265 -1.82 -3.19 5.14
C ALA A 265 -3.17 -2.66 4.63
N TRP A 266 -3.82 -3.47 3.80
CA TRP A 266 -5.17 -3.22 3.28
C TRP A 266 -6.09 -4.43 3.49
N PRO A 267 -7.40 -4.21 3.68
CA PRO A 267 -8.05 -2.93 3.97
C PRO A 267 -8.06 -2.60 5.47
N TRP A 268 -8.15 -1.31 5.78
CA TRP A 268 -8.35 -0.83 7.15
C TRP A 268 -9.62 -1.40 7.82
N SER A 269 -10.79 -1.22 7.19
CA SER A 269 -12.11 -1.71 7.60
C SER A 269 -12.92 -2.13 6.35
N PRO A 270 -13.89 -3.05 6.47
CA PRO A 270 -14.80 -3.43 5.38
C PRO A 270 -15.39 -2.27 4.59
N SER A 271 -15.89 -1.24 5.29
CA SER A 271 -16.55 -0.07 4.67
C SER A 271 -15.60 0.80 3.85
N TYR A 272 -14.30 0.61 4.04
CA TYR A 272 -13.23 1.36 3.40
C TYR A 272 -12.43 0.50 2.41
N ALA A 273 -12.97 -0.66 2.05
CA ALA A 273 -12.40 -1.50 1.01
C ALA A 273 -12.88 -1.06 -0.39
N LEU A 274 -12.13 -1.49 -1.40
CA LEU A 274 -12.37 -1.25 -2.83
C LEU A 274 -13.40 -2.25 -3.35
N SER A 275 -13.58 -3.36 -2.64
CA SER A 275 -14.58 -4.37 -2.90
C SER A 275 -15.18 -4.82 -1.56
N PRO A 276 -16.47 -5.20 -1.51
CA PRO A 276 -17.08 -5.74 -0.30
C PRO A 276 -16.23 -6.87 0.28
N THR A 277 -15.91 -6.78 1.56
CA THR A 277 -15.09 -7.75 2.27
C THR A 277 -15.49 -7.75 3.74
N ASP A 278 -15.65 -8.93 4.33
CA ASP A 278 -15.85 -9.05 5.77
C ASP A 278 -14.51 -9.02 6.53
N VAL A 279 -13.41 -8.76 5.83
CA VAL A 279 -12.08 -9.01 6.33
C VAL A 279 -11.17 -7.80 6.17
N ALA A 280 -10.71 -7.32 7.33
CA ALA A 280 -9.96 -6.09 7.50
C ALA A 280 -9.22 -6.11 8.85
N LEU A 281 -8.39 -5.09 9.07
CA LEU A 281 -7.69 -4.91 10.34
C LEU A 281 -8.62 -4.49 11.48
N TYR A 282 -9.66 -3.72 11.18
CA TYR A 282 -10.59 -3.17 12.16
C TYR A 282 -12.04 -3.40 11.72
N ARG A 283 -12.91 -3.62 12.70
CA ARG A 283 -14.36 -3.66 12.53
C ARG A 283 -14.96 -2.40 13.13
N GLU A 284 -15.96 -1.87 12.45
CA GLU A 284 -16.76 -0.78 12.98
C GLU A 284 -17.70 -1.29 14.07
N THR A 285 -17.80 -0.54 15.16
CA THR A 285 -18.69 -0.76 16.30
C THR A 285 -19.42 0.54 16.61
N GLU A 286 -20.43 0.49 17.48
CA GLU A 286 -21.14 1.69 17.93
C GLU A 286 -20.19 2.72 18.60
N ASP A 287 -19.14 2.21 19.25
CA ASP A 287 -18.12 3.00 19.95
C ASP A 287 -16.89 3.33 19.08
N GLY A 288 -16.93 3.07 17.77
CA GLY A 288 -15.85 3.38 16.83
C GLY A 288 -15.26 2.16 16.14
N PHE A 289 -14.00 1.83 16.39
CA PHE A 289 -13.28 0.76 15.71
C PHE A 289 -12.61 -0.21 16.68
N GLN A 290 -12.92 -1.49 16.51
CA GLN A 290 -12.31 -2.59 17.26
C GLN A 290 -11.33 -3.37 16.36
N ALA A 291 -10.11 -3.59 16.85
CA ALA A 291 -9.12 -4.39 16.14
C ALA A 291 -9.57 -5.86 16.02
N THR A 292 -9.44 -6.42 14.83
CA THR A 292 -9.50 -7.88 14.63
C THR A 292 -8.22 -8.53 15.15
N PRO A 293 -8.13 -9.87 15.26
CA PRO A 293 -6.84 -10.52 15.58
C PRO A 293 -5.71 -10.11 14.65
N ALA A 294 -6.00 -9.92 13.35
CA ALA A 294 -5.02 -9.44 12.37
C ALA A 294 -4.60 -7.98 12.64
N GLY A 295 -5.57 -7.11 12.94
CA GLY A 295 -5.30 -5.72 13.31
C GLY A 295 -4.51 -5.58 14.61
N ALA A 296 -4.86 -6.37 15.64
CA ALA A 296 -4.16 -6.38 16.92
C ALA A 296 -2.71 -6.87 16.76
N TRP A 297 -2.52 -7.95 16.00
CA TRP A 297 -1.20 -8.48 15.68
C TRP A 297 -0.33 -7.47 14.94
N LEU A 298 -0.87 -6.84 13.88
CA LEU A 298 -0.13 -5.85 13.09
C LEU A 298 0.18 -4.60 13.90
N ALA A 299 -0.77 -4.13 14.72
CA ALA A 299 -0.55 -2.98 15.59
C ALA A 299 0.57 -3.27 16.62
N SER A 300 0.60 -4.46 17.20
CA SER A 300 1.69 -4.86 18.10
C SER A 300 3.05 -4.89 17.36
N THR A 301 3.07 -5.51 16.18
CA THR A 301 4.27 -5.59 15.33
C THR A 301 4.79 -4.21 14.93
N ALA A 302 3.89 -3.29 14.56
CA ALA A 302 4.22 -1.92 14.17
C ALA A 302 4.74 -1.09 15.36
N ARG A 303 4.15 -1.25 16.55
CA ARG A 303 4.57 -0.55 17.77
C ARG A 303 5.99 -0.91 18.18
N ASP A 304 6.31 -2.20 18.12
CA ASP A 304 7.61 -2.71 18.56
C ASP A 304 8.63 -2.79 17.41
N ASN A 305 8.20 -2.46 16.19
CA ASN A 305 8.96 -2.62 14.95
C ASN A 305 9.58 -4.01 14.80
N ALA A 306 8.86 -5.05 15.24
CA ALA A 306 9.37 -6.41 15.33
C ALA A 306 8.25 -7.46 15.36
N ILE A 307 8.48 -8.63 14.76
CA ILE A 307 7.62 -9.80 14.96
C ILE A 307 8.12 -10.53 16.20
N LYS A 308 7.31 -10.50 17.27
CA LYS A 308 7.61 -11.18 18.54
C LYS A 308 6.95 -12.56 18.59
N PRO A 309 7.62 -13.58 19.14
CA PRO A 309 7.03 -14.90 19.34
C PRO A 309 5.71 -14.85 20.14
N GLN A 310 5.64 -14.05 21.20
CA GLN A 310 4.46 -13.94 22.06
C GLN A 310 3.23 -13.43 21.30
N ASP A 311 3.42 -12.48 20.38
CA ASP A 311 2.33 -11.94 19.57
C ASP A 311 1.87 -12.95 18.52
N VAL A 312 2.80 -13.70 17.92
CA VAL A 312 2.46 -14.79 16.99
C VAL A 312 1.69 -15.88 17.72
N ALA A 313 2.12 -16.30 18.91
CA ALA A 313 1.43 -17.32 19.70
C ALA A 313 0.02 -16.88 20.14
N THR A 314 -0.18 -15.59 20.38
CA THR A 314 -1.46 -15.01 20.84
C THR A 314 -2.44 -14.82 19.69
N TYR A 315 -1.99 -14.17 18.60
CA TYR A 315 -2.91 -13.71 17.55
C TYR A 315 -2.84 -14.54 16.26
N ALA A 316 -1.71 -15.20 16.00
CA ALA A 316 -1.40 -15.83 14.71
C ALA A 316 -0.81 -17.24 14.88
N ALA A 317 -1.34 -18.01 15.84
CA ALA A 317 -0.74 -19.28 16.29
C ALA A 317 -0.54 -20.29 15.16
N GLU A 318 -1.42 -20.28 14.16
CA GLU A 318 -1.32 -21.14 12.98
C GLU A 318 -0.09 -20.87 12.10
N ALA A 319 0.49 -19.66 12.17
CA ALA A 319 1.73 -19.31 11.47
C ALA A 319 2.99 -19.70 12.26
N TRP A 320 2.86 -20.22 13.47
CA TRP A 320 3.99 -20.48 14.36
C TRP A 320 5.04 -21.40 13.72
N SER A 321 4.63 -22.53 13.15
CA SER A 321 5.58 -23.50 12.56
C SER A 321 6.33 -22.93 11.36
N ASP A 322 5.75 -21.95 10.67
CA ASP A 322 6.37 -21.32 9.50
C ASP A 322 7.40 -20.26 9.90
N LEU A 323 7.14 -19.56 11.01
CA LEU A 323 8.00 -18.50 11.53
C LEU A 323 9.07 -19.03 12.50
N TYR A 324 8.78 -20.08 13.27
CA TYR A 324 9.65 -20.63 14.32
C TYR A 324 9.76 -22.16 14.24
N PRO A 325 10.26 -22.72 13.13
CA PRO A 325 10.24 -24.17 12.87
C PRO A 325 11.07 -25.01 13.87
N ALA A 326 12.02 -24.38 14.58
CA ALA A 326 12.87 -25.05 15.57
C ALA A 326 12.31 -25.05 17.00
N GLU A 327 11.15 -24.42 17.22
CA GLU A 327 10.53 -24.23 18.53
C GLU A 327 9.09 -24.77 18.56
N GLY A 328 8.76 -25.57 19.57
CA GLY A 328 7.37 -26.02 19.78
C GLY A 328 6.55 -24.91 20.44
N LEU A 329 5.36 -24.60 19.90
CA LEU A 329 4.43 -23.60 20.46
C LEU A 329 4.08 -23.89 21.94
N ASP A 330 3.94 -25.16 22.29
CA ASP A 330 3.64 -25.60 23.66
C ASP A 330 4.75 -25.24 24.66
N ALA A 331 6.01 -25.29 24.21
CA ALA A 331 7.15 -24.94 25.03
C ALA A 331 7.21 -23.44 25.36
N LEU A 332 6.72 -22.56 24.48
CA LEU A 332 6.56 -21.13 24.78
C LEU A 332 5.42 -20.93 25.78
N ARG A 333 4.24 -21.51 25.52
CA ARG A 333 3.06 -21.33 26.38
C ARG A 333 3.32 -21.75 27.83
N ALA A 334 4.03 -22.86 28.02
CA ALA A 334 4.42 -23.34 29.35
C ALA A 334 5.39 -22.42 30.13
N ARG A 335 6.07 -21.48 29.45
CA ARG A 335 6.98 -20.51 30.09
C ARG A 335 6.32 -19.18 30.43
N SER A 336 5.21 -18.86 29.77
CA SER A 336 4.48 -17.60 29.93
C SER A 336 3.33 -17.67 30.95
N ALA A 337 2.99 -18.87 31.40
CA ALA A 337 2.06 -19.15 32.50
C ALA A 337 2.84 -19.25 33.82
#